data_AF-A0A9N8VKU3-F1
#
_entry.id   AF-A0A9N8VKU3-F1
#
_cell.length_a   1.000
_cell.length_b   1.000
_cell.length_c   1.000
_cell.angle_alpha   90.00
_cell.angle_beta   90.00
_cell.angle_gamma   90.00
#
_symmetry.space_group_name_H-M   'P 1'
#
loop_
_entity.id
_entity.type
_entity.pdbx_description
1 polymer ?
#
loop_
_entity_poly.entity_id
_entity_poly.type
_entity_poly.pdbx_seq_one_letter_code
_entity_poly.pdbx_strand_id
1 'polypeptide(L)'
;MGMQFGRTAMMAGSEYMEKNINRYVSFPALKFYFKVNNSYVANKIRLILFPWKHRWNRLVKRSEQSGQMEGFKPPRDDINSPDLYIPAMALVTYVLLTGIVAGTQRNE
;
A
#
# COMPACT_ATOMS: atom_id res chain seq x y z
N MET A 1 6.17 4.29 -38.28
CA MET A 1 6.41 5.56 -37.56
C MET A 1 5.61 5.73 -36.26
N GLY A 2 4.33 5.31 -36.18
CA GLY A 2 3.52 5.48 -34.95
C GLY A 2 4.01 4.74 -33.70
N MET A 3 4.60 3.54 -33.85
CA MET A 3 5.14 2.75 -32.72
C MET A 3 6.38 3.40 -32.06
N GLN A 4 7.22 4.09 -32.83
CA GLN A 4 8.38 4.80 -32.30
C GLN A 4 7.95 6.07 -31.56
N PHE A 5 6.99 6.83 -32.11
CA PHE A 5 6.40 7.99 -31.43
C PHE A 5 5.71 7.59 -30.12
N GLY A 6 4.95 6.48 -30.10
CA GLY A 6 4.33 5.94 -28.89
C GLY A 6 5.36 5.55 -27.82
N ARG A 7 6.47 4.90 -28.21
CA ARG A 7 7.58 4.61 -27.28
C ARG A 7 8.23 5.88 -26.74
N THR A 8 8.53 6.86 -27.59
CA THR A 8 9.17 8.11 -27.15
C THR A 8 8.27 8.94 -26.24
N ALA A 9 6.97 9.04 -26.55
CA ALA A 9 6.00 9.73 -25.70
C ALA A 9 5.83 9.02 -24.33
N MET A 10 5.79 7.69 -24.31
CA MET A 10 5.73 6.91 -23.08
C MET A 10 7.02 7.08 -22.25
N MET A 11 8.19 7.07 -22.87
CA MET A 11 9.48 7.29 -22.21
C MET A 11 9.57 8.70 -21.62
N ALA A 12 9.27 9.74 -22.40
CA ALA A 12 9.27 11.12 -21.94
C ALA A 12 8.25 11.34 -20.81
N GLY A 13 7.07 10.71 -20.89
CA GLY A 13 6.07 10.72 -19.82
C GLY A 13 6.58 10.02 -18.56
N SER A 14 7.23 8.87 -18.70
CA SER A 14 7.79 8.14 -17.56
C SER A 14 8.91 8.92 -16.86
N GLU A 15 9.81 9.53 -17.61
CA GLU A 15 10.92 10.33 -17.08
C GLU A 15 10.40 11.60 -16.38
N TYR A 16 9.37 12.24 -16.94
CA TYR A 16 8.71 13.38 -16.31
C TYR A 16 8.04 12.98 -14.99
N MET A 17 7.31 11.86 -14.96
CA MET A 17 6.70 11.36 -13.73
C MET A 17 7.76 10.97 -12.70
N GLU A 18 8.83 10.29 -13.12
CA GLU A 18 9.90 9.86 -12.22
C GLU A 18 10.59 11.06 -11.56
N LYS A 19 10.88 12.11 -12.33
CA LYS A 19 11.52 13.33 -11.82
C LYS A 19 10.63 14.13 -10.87
N ASN A 20 9.33 14.24 -11.17
CA ASN A 20 8.41 15.04 -10.37
C ASN A 20 7.86 14.29 -9.15
N ILE A 21 7.54 13.00 -9.29
CA ILE A 21 6.96 12.21 -8.19
C ILE A 21 8.02 11.84 -7.17
N ASN A 22 9.23 11.41 -7.59
CA ASN A 22 10.30 11.09 -6.62
C ASN A 22 10.70 12.29 -5.75
N ARG A 23 10.42 13.52 -6.19
CA ARG A 23 10.65 14.73 -5.40
C ARG A 23 9.76 14.81 -4.15
N TYR A 24 8.54 14.29 -4.21
CA TYR A 24 7.57 14.35 -3.12
C TYR A 24 7.35 13.00 -2.44
N VAL A 25 7.42 11.90 -3.21
CA VAL A 25 7.18 10.54 -2.73
C VAL A 25 8.15 9.60 -3.44
N SER A 26 9.04 8.95 -2.67
CA SER A 26 9.91 7.93 -3.24
C SER A 26 9.11 6.65 -3.53
N PHE A 27 9.08 6.24 -4.80
CA PHE A 27 8.40 5.01 -5.22
C PHE A 27 8.84 3.75 -4.44
N PRO A 28 10.14 3.56 -4.12
CA PRO A 28 10.58 2.40 -3.33
C PRO A 28 10.00 2.37 -1.91
N ALA A 29 9.87 3.54 -1.26
CA ALA A 29 9.26 3.62 0.06
C ALA A 29 7.76 3.35 -0.01
N LEU A 30 7.08 3.87 -1.04
CA LEU A 30 5.66 3.57 -1.25
C LEU A 30 5.43 2.07 -1.44
N LYS A 31 6.21 1.43 -2.32
CA LYS A 31 6.15 -0.01 -2.58
C LYS A 31 6.33 -0.84 -1.31
N PHE A 32 7.15 -0.37 -0.35
CA PHE A 32 7.33 -1.04 0.94
C PHE A 32 6.02 -1.15 1.73
N TYR A 33 5.23 -0.09 1.79
CA TYR A 33 3.98 -0.05 2.57
C TYR A 33 2.82 -0.83 1.94
N PHE A 34 2.94 -1.19 0.66
CA PHE A 34 1.98 -2.05 -0.05
C PHE A 34 2.39 -3.53 -0.09
N LYS A 35 3.48 -3.92 0.57
CA LYS A 35 3.87 -5.34 0.71
C LYS A 35 2.94 -6.04 1.71
N VAL A 36 1.78 -6.48 1.23
CA VAL A 36 0.69 -7.06 2.04
C VAL A 36 0.24 -8.41 1.43
N ASN A 37 -0.28 -9.32 2.25
CA ASN A 37 -0.90 -10.59 1.84
C ASN A 37 -2.31 -10.74 2.45
N ASN A 38 -3.13 -11.66 1.92
CA ASN A 38 -4.51 -11.85 2.37
C ASN A 38 -4.61 -12.25 3.86
N SER A 39 -3.68 -13.08 4.32
CA SER A 39 -3.60 -13.46 5.74
C SER A 39 -3.32 -12.25 6.64
N TYR A 40 -2.41 -11.35 6.24
CA TYR A 40 -2.19 -10.09 6.95
C TYR A 40 -3.46 -9.26 7.03
N VAL A 41 -4.19 -9.09 5.93
CA VAL A 41 -5.42 -8.28 5.90
C VAL A 41 -6.45 -8.81 6.90
N ALA A 42 -6.69 -10.12 6.89
CA ALA A 42 -7.62 -10.75 7.84
C ALA A 42 -7.18 -10.52 9.30
N ASN A 43 -5.88 -10.70 9.59
CA ASN A 43 -5.33 -10.46 10.93
C ASN A 43 -5.38 -8.98 11.33
N LYS A 44 -5.17 -8.06 10.38
CA LYS A 44 -5.17 -6.61 10.61
C LYS A 44 -6.59 -6.13 10.90
N ILE A 45 -7.59 -6.63 10.18
CA ILE A 45 -9.02 -6.37 10.47
C ILE A 45 -9.37 -6.88 11.87
N ARG A 46 -8.96 -8.11 12.21
CA ARG A 46 -9.18 -8.67 13.57
C ARG A 46 -8.55 -7.80 14.66
N LEU A 47 -7.36 -7.27 14.42
CA LEU A 47 -6.66 -6.35 15.33
C LEU A 47 -7.41 -5.02 15.48
N ILE A 48 -7.88 -4.44 14.37
CA ILE A 48 -8.68 -3.19 14.37
C ILE A 48 -9.97 -3.38 15.18
N LEU A 49 -10.63 -4.53 15.05
CA LEU A 49 -11.85 -4.85 15.80
C LEU A 49 -11.59 -5.13 17.29
N PHE A 50 -10.42 -5.68 17.63
CA PHE A 50 -10.08 -6.10 19.00
C PHE A 50 -8.67 -5.64 19.43
N PRO A 51 -8.44 -4.34 19.67
CA PRO A 51 -7.12 -3.81 19.98
C PRO A 51 -6.54 -4.28 21.33
N TRP A 52 -7.39 -4.65 22.30
CA TRP A 52 -6.99 -4.87 23.70
C TRP A 52 -6.08 -6.08 23.97
N LYS A 53 -6.05 -7.07 23.07
CA LYS A 53 -5.22 -8.29 23.24
C LYS A 53 -3.89 -8.21 22.52
N HIS A 54 -3.60 -7.09 21.85
CA HIS A 54 -2.49 -6.99 20.90
C HIS A 54 -1.23 -6.36 21.51
N ARG A 55 -0.06 -6.87 21.11
CA ARG A 55 1.24 -6.27 21.49
C ARG A 55 1.79 -5.42 20.36
N TRP A 56 2.11 -4.17 20.65
CA TRP A 56 2.50 -3.15 19.68
C TRP A 56 4.00 -3.11 19.34
N ASN A 57 4.73 -4.19 19.58
CA ASN A 57 6.16 -4.25 19.32
C ASN A 57 6.45 -4.57 17.86
N ARG A 58 7.25 -3.72 17.21
CA ARG A 58 7.67 -3.92 15.81
C ARG A 58 8.79 -4.93 15.68
N LEU A 59 8.81 -5.61 14.53
CA LEU A 59 9.86 -6.57 14.20
C LEU A 59 10.97 -5.91 13.37
N VAL A 60 12.20 -6.10 13.81
CA VAL A 60 13.40 -5.59 13.15
C VAL A 60 13.82 -6.54 12.02
N LYS A 61 14.19 -5.98 10.88
CA LYS A 61 14.88 -6.67 9.79
C LYS A 61 16.39 -6.61 10.07
N ARG A 62 17.02 -7.78 10.17
CA ARG A 62 18.47 -7.92 10.36
C ARG A 62 19.09 -8.43 9.07
N SER A 63 20.31 -7.97 8.77
CA SER A 63 21.10 -8.44 7.64
C SER A 63 21.47 -9.90 7.84
N GLU A 64 21.28 -10.75 6.83
CA GLU A 64 21.65 -12.16 6.90
C GLU A 64 23.18 -12.35 6.95
N GLN A 65 23.93 -11.39 6.43
CA GLN A 65 25.39 -11.50 6.28
C GLN A 65 26.16 -10.89 7.46
N SER A 66 25.67 -9.78 8.04
CA SER A 66 26.36 -9.06 9.12
C SER A 66 25.62 -9.08 10.47
N GLY A 67 24.38 -9.56 10.50
CA GLY A 67 23.52 -9.53 11.70
C GLY A 67 23.08 -8.14 12.15
N GLN A 68 23.54 -7.09 11.46
CA GLN A 68 23.23 -5.70 11.79
C GLN A 68 21.77 -5.36 11.50
N MET A 69 21.23 -4.39 12.24
CA MET A 69 19.87 -3.88 12.05
C MET A 69 19.81 -3.06 10.75
N GLU A 70 19.07 -3.55 9.76
CA GLU A 70 18.85 -2.86 8.48
C GLU A 70 17.58 -2.00 8.49
N GLY A 71 16.67 -2.24 9.44
CA GLY A 71 15.43 -1.48 9.57
C GLY A 71 14.31 -2.33 10.15
N PHE A 72 13.08 -2.04 9.76
CA PHE A 72 11.91 -2.80 10.21
C PHE A 72 11.34 -3.70 9.11
N LYS A 73 10.61 -4.73 9.52
CA LYS A 73 9.94 -5.64 8.60
C LYS A 73 8.74 -4.98 7.89
N PRO A 74 8.47 -5.36 6.63
CA PRO A 74 7.31 -4.86 5.88
C PRO A 74 5.99 -5.41 6.45
N PRO A 75 4.84 -4.82 6.10
CA PRO A 75 3.53 -5.25 6.60
C PRO A 75 3.28 -6.76 6.50
N ARG A 76 3.60 -7.38 5.38
CA ARG A 76 3.51 -8.84 5.16
C ARG A 76 4.09 -9.67 6.32
N ASP A 77 5.19 -9.23 6.90
CA ASP A 77 5.96 -10.00 7.89
C ASP A 77 5.86 -9.41 9.31
N ASP A 78 5.22 -8.25 9.48
CA ASP A 78 5.00 -7.57 10.77
C ASP A 78 3.63 -6.90 10.80
N ILE A 79 2.72 -7.44 11.61
CA ILE A 79 1.35 -6.94 11.81
C ILE A 79 1.32 -5.50 12.37
N ASN A 80 2.38 -5.09 13.06
CA ASN A 80 2.53 -3.74 13.62
C ASN A 80 3.14 -2.76 12.63
N SER A 81 3.60 -3.22 11.46
CA SER A 81 4.10 -2.31 10.44
C SER A 81 2.94 -1.44 9.93
N PRO A 82 3.17 -0.13 9.75
CA PRO A 82 2.19 0.72 9.08
C PRO A 82 2.01 0.24 7.63
N ASP A 83 0.78 0.22 7.14
CA ASP A 83 0.45 -0.15 5.76
C ASP A 83 -0.44 0.90 5.13
N LEU A 84 -0.39 0.99 3.80
CA LEU A 84 -1.25 1.88 3.01
C LEU A 84 -2.38 1.12 2.32
N TYR A 85 -2.38 -0.22 2.40
CA TYR A 85 -3.38 -1.05 1.76
C TYR A 85 -4.74 -0.96 2.46
N ILE A 86 -4.79 -1.10 3.79
CA ILE A 86 -6.04 -1.06 4.54
C ILE A 86 -6.75 0.30 4.37
N PRO A 87 -6.09 1.47 4.53
CA PRO A 87 -6.74 2.75 4.29
C PRO A 87 -7.22 2.93 2.85
N ALA A 88 -6.42 2.52 1.86
CA ALA A 88 -6.82 2.61 0.45
C ALA A 88 -8.04 1.75 0.14
N MET A 89 -8.06 0.51 0.63
CA MET A 89 -9.21 -0.39 0.46
C MET A 89 -10.44 0.09 1.24
N ALA A 90 -10.26 0.70 2.42
CA ALA A 90 -11.36 1.31 3.16
C ALA A 90 -12.02 2.45 2.36
N LEU A 91 -11.22 3.29 1.70
CA LEU A 91 -11.73 4.34 0.82
C LEU A 91 -12.47 3.74 -0.39
N VAL A 92 -11.87 2.76 -1.08
CA VAL A 92 -12.50 2.12 -2.24
C VAL A 92 -13.83 1.47 -1.88
N THR A 93 -13.85 0.68 -0.80
CA THR A 93 -15.07 0.03 -0.32
C THR A 93 -16.14 1.03 0.11
N TYR A 94 -15.77 2.12 0.78
CA TYR A 94 -16.69 3.20 1.11
C TYR A 94 -17.34 3.83 -0.13
N VAL A 95 -16.54 4.16 -1.15
CA VAL A 95 -17.05 4.74 -2.41
C VAL A 95 -17.96 3.76 -3.15
N LEU A 96 -17.60 2.48 -3.19
CA LEU A 96 -18.42 1.45 -3.84
C LEU A 96 -19.76 1.25 -3.11
N LEU A 97 -19.74 1.15 -1.79
CA LEU A 97 -20.96 0.98 -0.98
C LEU A 97 -21.87 2.20 -1.08
N THR A 98 -21.33 3.41 -0.99
CA THR A 98 -22.11 4.65 -1.15
C THR A 98 -22.71 4.76 -2.55
N GLY A 99 -21.95 4.41 -3.59
CA GLY A 99 -22.46 4.36 -4.96
C GLY A 99 -23.61 3.36 -5.14
N ILE A 100 -23.50 2.17 -4.54
CA ILE A 100 -24.57 1.15 -4.56
C ILE A 100 -25.80 1.68 -3.84
N VAL A 101 -25.66 2.19 -2.61
CA VAL A 101 -26.77 2.71 -1.81
C VAL A 101 -27.49 3.86 -2.52
N ALA A 102 -26.74 4.82 -3.08
CA ALA A 102 -27.32 5.94 -3.83
C ALA A 102 -28.02 5.47 -5.11
N GLY A 103 -27.48 4.45 -5.79
CA GLY A 103 -28.10 3.83 -6.96
C GLY A 103 -29.41 3.11 -6.65
N THR A 104 -29.48 2.40 -5.52
CA THR A 104 -30.69 1.70 -5.08
C THR A 104 -31.79 2.69 -4.64
N GLN A 105 -31.43 3.73 -3.87
CA GLN A 105 -32.40 4.74 -3.39
C GLN A 105 -33.06 5.57 -4.51
N ARG A 106 -32.42 5.67 -5.68
CA ARG A 106 -32.96 6.42 -6.82
C ARG A 106 -33.98 5.60 -7.63
N ASN A 107 -34.05 4.30 -7.41
CA ASN A 107 -34.97 3.38 -8.09
C ASN A 107 -36.22 3.04 -7.25
N GLU A 108 -36.40 3.68 -6.10
CA GLU A 108 -37.66 3.73 -5.33
C GLU A 108 -38.32 5.11 -5.51
#